data_AF-A0A2M8EZ34-F1
#
_entry.id   AF-A0A2M8EZ34-F1
#
_cell.length_a   1.000
_cell.length_b   1.000
_cell.length_c   1.000
_cell.angle_alpha   90.00
_cell.angle_beta   90.00
_cell.angle_gamma   90.00
#
_symmetry.space_group_name_H-M   'P 1'
#
loop_
_entity.id
_entity.type
_entity.pdbx_description
1 polymer ?
#
loop_
_entity_poly.entity_id
_entity_poly.type
_entity_poly.pdbx_seq_one_letter_code
_entity_poly.pdbx_strand_id
1 'polypeptide(L)' 'MAEEFLEILKQIVQKDISSLAEADIEFLRARKSYLSKEEVKKFAEVLEEVKKETKKRGRPKK' A
#
# COMPACT_ATOMS: atom_id res chain seq x y z
N MET A 1 17.32 4.34 11.73
CA MET A 1 15.97 3.74 11.86
C MET A 1 14.87 4.46 11.07
N ALA A 2 14.93 5.79 10.83
CA ALA A 2 13.96 6.46 9.94
C ALA A 2 14.39 6.47 8.46
N GLU A 3 15.68 6.25 8.18
CA GLU A 3 16.25 6.32 6.83
C GLU A 3 15.86 5.10 5.96
N GLU A 4 15.94 3.90 6.52
CA GLU A 4 15.54 2.65 5.85
C GLU A 4 14.06 2.69 5.43
N PHE A 5 13.20 3.28 6.26
CA PHE A 5 11.77 3.44 5.97
C PHE A 5 11.52 4.27 4.70
N LEU A 6 12.19 5.42 4.59
CA LEU A 6 12.04 6.31 3.43
C LEU A 6 12.68 5.70 2.18
N GLU A 7 13.77 4.97 2.34
CA GLU A 7 14.42 4.27 1.24
C GLU A 7 13.53 3.17 0.66
N ILE A 8 12.93 2.33 1.52
CA ILE A 8 11.99 1.29 1.13
C ILE A 8 10.77 1.89 0.44
N LEU A 9 10.17 2.96 1.02
CA LEU A 9 9.03 3.64 0.42
C LEU A 9 9.39 4.17 -0.98
N LYS A 10 10.56 4.79 -1.13
CA LYS A 10 11.02 5.32 -2.42
C LYS A 10 11.24 4.21 -3.45
N GLN A 11 11.85 3.09 -3.04
CA GLN A 11 12.02 1.93 -3.92
C GLN A 11 10.68 1.36 -4.39
N ILE A 12 9.71 1.26 -3.48
CA ILE A 12 8.36 0.76 -3.80
C ILE A 12 7.65 1.72 -4.76
N VAL A 13 7.71 3.03 -4.52
CA VAL A 13 7.03 4.02 -5.37
C VAL A 13 7.67 4.12 -6.77
N GLN A 14 8.98 3.85 -6.87
CA GLN A 14 9.68 3.75 -8.14
C GLN A 14 9.30 2.52 -8.95
N LYS A 15 8.85 1.42 -8.32
CA LYS A 15 8.35 0.24 -9.03
C LYS A 15 7.03 0.53 -9.75
N ASP A 16 6.75 -0.29 -10.75
CA ASP A 16 5.44 -0.35 -11.40
C ASP A 16 4.42 -1.08 -10.51
N ILE A 17 3.15 -0.68 -10.64
CA ILE A 17 2.03 -1.20 -9.86
C ILE A 17 1.90 -2.72 -10.03
N SER A 18 2.07 -3.21 -11.26
CA SER A 18 2.00 -4.65 -11.60
C SER A 18 3.16 -5.48 -11.04
N SER A 19 4.23 -4.82 -10.57
CA SER A 19 5.41 -5.46 -9.99
C SER A 19 5.44 -5.35 -8.46
N LEU A 20 4.40 -4.78 -7.85
CA LEU A 20 4.28 -4.72 -6.40
C LEU A 20 3.82 -6.05 -5.83
N ALA A 21 4.52 -6.52 -4.80
CA ALA A 21 4.06 -7.65 -4.01
C ALA A 21 2.90 -7.25 -3.09
N GLU A 22 2.11 -8.22 -2.63
CA GLU A 22 1.05 -7.98 -1.64
C GLU A 22 1.58 -7.27 -0.38
N ALA A 23 2.81 -7.62 0.05
CA ALA A 23 3.50 -6.96 1.15
C ALA A 23 3.85 -5.50 0.87
N ASP A 24 4.25 -5.16 -0.36
CA ASP A 24 4.53 -3.78 -0.77
C ASP A 24 3.23 -2.95 -0.78
N ILE A 25 2.13 -3.54 -1.26
CA ILE A 25 0.80 -2.91 -1.28
C ILE A 25 0.30 -2.67 0.14
N GLU A 26 0.45 -3.65 1.05
CA GLU A 26 0.10 -3.48 2.46
C GLU A 26 0.95 -2.40 3.14
N PHE A 27 2.24 -2.34 2.83
CA PHE A 27 3.15 -1.31 3.32
C PHE A 27 2.72 0.09 2.85
N LEU A 28 2.46 0.28 1.55
CA LEU A 28 1.93 1.53 1.00
C LEU A 28 0.60 1.92 1.63
N ARG A 29 -0.27 0.96 1.93
CA ARG A 29 -1.57 1.21 2.57
C ARG A 29 -1.41 1.64 4.02
N ALA A 30 -0.61 0.92 4.80
CA ALA A 30 -0.31 1.26 6.19
C ALA A 30 0.36 2.63 6.31
N ARG A 31 1.09 3.03 5.27
CA ARG A 31 1.90 4.26 5.24
C ARG A 31 1.40 5.26 4.21
N LYS A 32 0.13 5.16 3.80
CA LYS A 32 -0.50 6.06 2.83
C LYS A 32 -0.38 7.54 3.22
N SER A 33 -0.33 7.84 4.51
CA SER A 33 -0.13 9.20 5.04
C SER A 33 1.22 9.82 4.71
N TYR A 34 2.23 9.01 4.34
CA TYR A 34 3.56 9.46 3.92
C TYR A 34 3.67 9.61 2.40
N LEU A 35 2.65 9.17 1.64
CA LEU A 35 2.62 9.29 0.19
C LEU A 35 2.09 10.67 -0.22
N SER A 36 2.72 11.24 -1.24
CA SER A 36 2.26 12.46 -1.89
C SER A 36 0.96 12.22 -2.65
N LYS A 37 0.21 13.29 -2.93
CA LYS A 37 -1.07 13.18 -3.67
C LYS A 37 -0.90 12.51 -5.05
N GLU A 38 0.25 12.71 -5.69
CA GLU A 38 0.58 12.09 -6.97
C GLU A 38 0.83 10.58 -6.84
N GLU A 39 1.58 10.18 -5.81
CA GLU A 39 1.86 8.77 -5.50
C GLU A 39 0.59 8.04 -5.08
N VAL A 40 -0.26 8.67 -4.26
CA VAL A 40 -1.58 8.15 -3.89
C VAL A 40 -2.47 7.94 -5.10
N LYS A 41 -2.40 8.81 -6.12
CA LYS A 41 -3.14 8.63 -7.38
C LYS A 41 -2.56 7.50 -8.21
N LYS A 42 -1.22 7.41 -8.32
CA LYS A 42 -0.53 6.33 -9.03
C LYS A 42 -0.93 4.97 -8.45
N PHE A 43 -0.88 4.83 -7.12
CA PHE A 43 -1.24 3.59 -6.44
C PHE A 43 -2.72 3.51 -6.03
N ALA A 44 -3.60 4.37 -6.55
CA ALA A 44 -5.01 4.38 -6.16
C ALA A 44 -5.67 3.03 -6.44
N GLU A 45 -5.34 2.41 -7.57
CA GLU A 45 -5.86 1.11 -8.01
C GLU A 45 -5.60 0.03 -6.94
N VAL A 46 -4.35 -0.20 -6.55
CA VAL A 46 -3.98 -1.18 -5.52
C VAL A 46 -4.45 -0.79 -4.12
N LEU A 47 -4.47 0.50 -3.79
CA LEU A 47 -4.95 0.99 -2.49
C LEU A 47 -6.48 0.84 -2.34
N GLU A 48 -7.24 0.83 -3.44
CA GLU A 48 -8.68 0.61 -3.46
C GLU A 48 -9.07 -0.87 -3.63
N GLU A 49 -8.29 -1.67 -4.35
CA GLU A 49 -8.60 -3.07 -4.66
C GLU A 49 -8.69 -3.93 -3.39
N VAL A 50 -7.72 -3.79 -2.46
CA VAL A 50 -7.70 -4.56 -1.19
C VAL A 50 -8.81 -4.10 -0.21
N LYS A 51 -9.35 -2.88 -0.36
CA LYS A 51 -10.53 -2.46 0.42
C LYS A 51 -11.76 -3.30 0.09
N LYS A 52 -11.85 -3.86 -1.13
CA LYS A 52 -12.92 -4.80 -1.49
C LYS A 52 -12.67 -6.20 -0.93
N GLU A 53 -11.43 -6.66 -0.86
CA GLU A 53 -11.11 -7.99 -0.31
C GLU A 53 -11.21 -8.06 1.22
N THR A 54 -10.72 -7.06 1.93
CA THR A 54 -10.79 -7.03 3.41
C THR A 54 -12.22 -6.91 3.96
N LYS A 55 -13.21 -6.58 3.12
CA LYS A 55 -14.63 -6.54 3.52
C LYS A 55 -15.34 -7.91 3.39
N LYS A 56 -14.69 -8.94 2.83
CA LYS A 56 -15.29 -10.27 2.63
C LYS A 56 -14.86 -11.36 3.61
N ARG A 57 -13.89 -11.11 4.51
CA ARG A 57 -13.63 -12.02 5.64
C ARG A 57 -14.20 -11.43 6.91
N GLY A 58 -15.51 -11.60 7.04
CA GLY A 58 -16.26 -11.21 8.21
C GLY A 58 -15.75 -11.90 9.48
N ARG A 59 -15.85 -11.17 10.59
CA ARG A 59 -15.98 -11.73 11.94
C ARG A 59 -16.84 -13.00 11.92
N PRO A 60 -16.51 -13.95 12.81
CA PRO A 60 -17.50 -14.17 13.86
C PRO A 60 -16.89 -13.94 15.24
N LYS A 61 -17.65 -13.19 16.04
CA LYS A 61 -17.63 -13.26 17.49
C LYS A 61 -17.88 -14.71 17.91
N LYS A 62 -17.01 -15.32 18.71
CA LYS A 62 -17.36 -15.98 19.99
C LYS A 62 -16.11 -16.49 20.68
#